data_AF-A0A4Q9L781-F1
#
_entry.id   AF-A0A4Q9L781-F1
#
_cell.length_a   1.000
_cell.length_b   1.000
_cell.length_c   1.000
_cell.angle_alpha   90.00
_cell.angle_beta   90.00
_cell.angle_gamma   90.00
#
_symmetry.space_group_name_H-M   'P 1'
#
loop_
_entity.id
_entity.type
_entity.pdbx_description
1 polymer ?
#
loop_
_entity_poly.entity_id
_entity_poly.type
_entity_poly.pdbx_seq_one_letter_code
_entity_poly.pdbx_strand_id
1 'polypeptide(L)'
;MESYRLNELVKNKSNVIIVHTTEYSYLIPNIQSEIENLNQNCNVFIILQKDLICSQKITAQYDSIIIIGSLCPLHSDFKNSYIFKFELPIQNTSILFDGRRKLFIDKIFRTENTFSNEIQCTNNINLDKKNLENDDILIVSHNQKIFDYFFYEHSSCDPYFTEKITKKDKCRFLISRWSRIEKIKEKNVFGIFFASKEYTDLANEVKRFLLKKEKRVFLFFLKDISSERLTAIDGLECAVIIDCPLFINFDIQCLIPVVTPYEITLAYEEHWDGRYFINRFEVSGQLCESEIVKYFDPVNVIVRSDFKGLEYDGEDVNEIEEGRKGIPREYNLDYEF
;
A
#
# COMPACT_ATOMS: atom_id res chain seq x y z
N MET A 1 33.05 5.45 -8.82
CA MET A 1 32.32 4.41 -9.59
C MET A 1 30.87 4.82 -9.86
N GLU A 2 30.19 5.51 -8.93
CA GLU A 2 28.80 5.97 -9.12
C GLU A 2 28.63 7.03 -10.21
N SER A 3 29.54 8.03 -10.27
CA SER A 3 29.45 9.13 -11.25
C SER A 3 29.51 8.64 -12.72
N TYR A 4 30.20 7.53 -13.01
CA TYR A 4 30.21 6.93 -14.36
C TYR A 4 28.85 6.36 -14.76
N ARG A 5 28.20 5.62 -13.85
CA ARG A 5 26.87 5.03 -14.11
C ARG A 5 25.80 6.11 -14.20
N LEU A 6 25.90 7.15 -13.38
CA LEU A 6 25.02 8.31 -13.45
C LEU A 6 25.15 9.01 -14.80
N ASN A 7 26.38 9.19 -15.28
CA ASN A 7 26.65 9.77 -16.60
C ASN A 7 26.02 8.94 -17.72
N GLU A 8 26.21 7.61 -17.75
CA GLU A 8 25.56 6.75 -18.75
C GLU A 8 24.03 6.83 -18.72
N LEU A 9 23.43 6.97 -17.53
CA LEU A 9 21.99 7.04 -17.37
C LEU A 9 21.40 8.38 -17.86
N VAL A 10 22.16 9.48 -17.73
CA VAL A 10 21.70 10.84 -18.02
C VAL A 10 22.09 11.29 -19.44
N LYS A 11 23.17 10.74 -19.99
CA LYS A 11 23.72 11.15 -21.29
C LYS A 11 22.70 10.88 -22.40
N ASN A 12 22.40 11.93 -23.17
CA ASN A 12 21.42 11.92 -24.27
C ASN A 12 19.97 11.63 -23.83
N LYS A 13 19.63 11.83 -22.56
CA LYS A 13 18.24 11.76 -22.08
C LYS A 13 17.63 13.16 -22.03
N SER A 14 16.34 13.25 -22.35
CA SER A 14 15.60 14.51 -22.28
C SER A 14 14.88 14.67 -20.95
N ASN A 15 14.39 13.56 -20.38
CA ASN A 15 13.62 13.57 -19.15
C ASN A 15 14.18 12.54 -18.16
N VAL A 16 14.73 13.04 -17.05
CA VAL A 16 15.24 12.23 -15.94
C VAL A 16 14.38 12.47 -14.72
N ILE A 17 14.04 11.39 -14.02
CA ILE A 17 13.29 11.46 -12.76
C ILE A 17 14.18 11.08 -11.61
N ILE A 18 14.08 11.84 -10.53
CA ILE A 18 14.61 11.49 -9.23
C ILE A 18 13.43 11.09 -8.35
N VAL A 19 13.33 9.80 -8.02
CA VAL A 19 12.39 9.31 -7.02
C VAL A 19 13.14 9.14 -5.71
N HIS A 20 12.64 9.75 -4.63
CA HIS A 20 13.28 9.61 -3.34
C HIS A 20 12.30 9.40 -2.20
N THR A 21 12.80 8.81 -1.11
CA THR A 21 12.07 8.78 0.16
C THR A 21 12.37 10.02 1.01
N THR A 22 11.49 10.29 1.98
CA THR A 22 11.64 11.42 2.91
C THR A 22 13.00 11.43 3.62
N GLU A 23 13.49 10.27 4.07
CA GLU A 23 14.79 10.09 4.75
C GLU A 23 15.98 10.64 3.95
N TYR A 24 15.92 10.59 2.61
CA TYR A 24 17.04 10.97 1.74
C TYR A 24 16.83 12.30 0.99
N SER A 25 15.85 13.11 1.41
CA SER A 25 15.55 14.39 0.75
C SER A 25 16.73 15.37 0.74
N TYR A 26 17.65 15.25 1.71
CA TYR A 26 18.85 16.09 1.81
C TYR A 26 19.87 15.84 0.68
N LEU A 27 19.80 14.70 -0.02
CA LEU A 27 20.71 14.37 -1.12
C LEU A 27 20.29 14.97 -2.46
N ILE A 28 19.03 15.40 -2.59
CA ILE A 28 18.43 15.83 -3.85
C ILE A 28 19.13 17.04 -4.47
N PRO A 29 19.47 18.12 -3.72
CA PRO A 29 20.13 19.28 -4.32
C PRO A 29 21.49 18.94 -4.95
N ASN A 30 22.26 18.04 -4.31
CA ASN A 30 23.58 17.64 -4.80
C ASN A 30 23.45 16.80 -6.08
N ILE A 31 22.52 15.84 -6.10
CA ILE A 31 22.30 14.98 -7.26
C ILE A 31 21.75 15.77 -8.44
N GLN A 32 20.82 16.69 -8.18
CA GLN A 32 20.29 17.58 -9.21
C GLN A 32 21.41 18.43 -9.84
N SER A 33 22.27 19.03 -9.01
CA SER A 33 23.41 19.82 -9.49
C SER A 33 24.38 18.98 -10.34
N GLU A 34 24.61 17.71 -9.98
CA GLU A 34 25.45 16.80 -10.76
C GLU A 34 24.82 16.46 -12.13
N ILE A 35 23.50 16.24 -12.18
CA ILE A 35 22.77 15.97 -13.43
C ILE A 35 22.82 17.19 -14.37
N GLU A 36 22.58 18.39 -13.84
CA GLU A 36 22.61 19.65 -14.61
C GLU A 36 24.01 19.91 -15.20
N ASN A 37 25.07 19.57 -14.46
CA ASN A 37 26.45 19.65 -14.95
C ASN A 37 26.75 18.62 -16.05
N LEU A 38 26.14 17.43 -15.99
CA LEU A 38 26.34 16.37 -16.99
C LEU A 38 25.54 16.61 -18.27
N ASN A 39 24.34 17.17 -18.17
CA ASN A 39 23.46 17.43 -19.31
C ASN A 39 22.55 18.64 -19.05
N GLN A 40 22.98 19.82 -19.51
CA GLN A 40 22.25 21.09 -19.36
C GLN A 40 20.88 21.11 -20.05
N ASN A 41 20.64 20.21 -21.02
CA ASN A 41 19.39 20.14 -21.77
C ASN A 41 18.42 19.09 -21.19
N CYS A 42 18.72 18.52 -20.02
CA CYS A 42 17.89 17.52 -19.37
C CYS A 42 16.85 18.18 -18.46
N ASN A 43 15.57 17.82 -18.64
CA ASN A 43 14.53 18.14 -17.67
C ASN A 43 14.62 17.16 -16.50
N VAL A 44 14.76 17.69 -15.28
CA VAL A 44 14.81 16.89 -14.05
C VAL A 44 13.50 17.03 -13.30
N PHE A 45 12.83 15.90 -13.06
CA PHE A 45 11.60 15.84 -12.30
C PHE A 45 11.85 15.14 -10.97
N ILE A 46 11.32 15.70 -9.88
CA ILE A 46 11.52 15.14 -8.53
C ILE A 46 10.18 14.59 -8.04
N ILE A 47 10.19 13.32 -7.63
CA ILE A 47 9.03 12.63 -7.05
C ILE A 47 9.38 12.20 -5.63
N LEU A 48 8.68 12.78 -4.66
CA LEU A 48 8.73 12.35 -3.27
C LEU A 48 7.80 11.15 -3.05
N GLN A 49 8.33 10.06 -2.53
CA GLN A 49 7.58 8.95 -1.95
C GLN A 49 7.74 9.00 -0.44
N LYS A 50 6.65 8.88 0.32
CA LYS A 50 6.73 9.09 1.78
C LYS A 50 7.63 8.07 2.47
N ASP A 51 7.39 6.79 2.17
CA ASP A 51 7.98 5.68 2.91
C ASP A 51 8.83 4.77 2.03
N LEU A 52 8.29 4.26 0.92
CA LEU A 52 8.88 3.18 0.13
C LEU A 52 8.67 3.46 -1.35
N ILE A 53 9.64 3.07 -2.19
CA ILE A 53 9.59 3.26 -3.63
C ILE A 53 9.13 1.97 -4.31
N CYS A 54 7.97 2.00 -4.98
CA CYS A 54 7.36 0.83 -5.62
C CYS A 54 7.10 1.09 -7.10
N SER A 55 7.52 0.19 -7.98
CA SER A 55 7.35 0.37 -9.42
C SER A 55 5.88 0.45 -9.83
N GLN A 56 4.99 -0.29 -9.15
CA GLN A 56 3.54 -0.22 -9.38
C GLN A 56 2.93 1.16 -9.07
N LYS A 57 3.55 1.96 -8.19
CA LYS A 57 3.05 3.28 -7.81
C LYS A 57 3.60 4.41 -8.69
N ILE A 58 4.61 4.12 -9.50
CA ILE A 58 5.25 5.10 -10.40
C ILE A 58 4.74 4.82 -11.81
N THR A 59 3.72 5.59 -12.21
CA THR A 59 2.90 5.29 -13.41
C THR A 59 3.33 6.03 -14.67
N ALA A 60 4.25 6.97 -14.55
CA ALA A 60 4.62 7.82 -15.68
C ALA A 60 5.84 7.27 -16.42
N GLN A 61 5.86 7.53 -17.74
CA GLN A 61 6.91 7.09 -18.65
C GLN A 61 8.05 8.09 -18.63
N TYR A 62 9.25 7.58 -18.46
CA TYR A 62 10.46 8.39 -18.32
C TYR A 62 11.62 7.74 -19.06
N ASP A 63 12.56 8.56 -19.53
CA ASP A 63 13.71 8.04 -20.27
C ASP A 63 14.68 7.31 -19.33
N SER A 64 14.80 7.81 -18.10
CA SER A 64 15.65 7.26 -17.04
C SER A 64 15.19 7.67 -15.65
N ILE A 65 15.43 6.79 -14.67
CA ILE A 65 14.95 6.96 -13.28
C ILE A 65 16.13 6.81 -12.31
N ILE A 66 16.32 7.77 -11.42
CA ILE A 66 17.27 7.73 -10.32
C ILE A 66 16.46 7.50 -9.05
N ILE A 67 16.81 6.45 -8.31
CA ILE A 67 16.06 6.00 -7.13
C ILE A 67 16.94 6.15 -5.90
N ILE A 68 16.43 6.88 -4.90
CA ILE A 68 17.14 7.17 -3.66
C ILE A 68 16.24 6.84 -2.48
N GLY A 69 16.39 5.64 -1.92
CA GLY A 69 15.59 5.20 -0.78
C GLY A 69 15.27 3.71 -0.83
N SER A 70 14.60 3.23 0.22
CA SER A 70 14.15 1.84 0.31
C SER A 70 13.23 1.49 -0.85
N LEU A 71 13.50 0.35 -1.48
CA LEU A 71 12.70 -0.15 -2.59
C LEU A 71 11.74 -1.22 -2.12
N CYS A 72 10.57 -1.27 -2.75
CA CYS A 72 9.61 -2.35 -2.62
C CYS A 72 10.26 -3.67 -3.03
N PRO A 73 10.45 -4.62 -2.10
CA PRO A 73 11.09 -5.88 -2.44
C PRO A 73 10.20 -6.79 -3.31
N LEU A 74 8.88 -6.55 -3.32
CA LEU A 74 7.94 -7.26 -4.19
C LEU A 74 7.91 -6.71 -5.63
N HIS A 75 8.14 -5.41 -5.79
CA HIS A 75 8.02 -4.70 -7.07
C HIS A 75 9.18 -3.71 -7.24
N SER A 76 10.33 -4.24 -7.66
CA SER A 76 11.58 -3.47 -7.82
C SER A 76 12.09 -3.42 -9.26
N ASP A 77 11.25 -3.85 -10.22
CA ASP A 77 11.59 -3.89 -11.63
C ASP A 77 11.39 -2.51 -12.26
N PHE A 78 12.39 -1.65 -12.12
CA PHE A 78 12.45 -0.36 -12.78
C PHE A 78 13.28 -0.47 -14.07
N LYS A 79 12.71 -0.06 -15.20
CA LYS A 79 13.42 0.01 -16.48
C LYS A 79 14.26 1.28 -16.53
N ASN A 80 15.47 1.19 -17.09
CA ASN A 80 16.41 2.31 -17.24
C ASN A 80 16.64 3.07 -15.93
N SER A 81 16.82 2.34 -14.82
CA SER A 81 16.98 2.95 -13.51
C SER A 81 18.37 2.81 -12.92
N TYR A 82 18.80 3.83 -12.19
CA TYR A 82 19.93 3.78 -11.27
C TYR A 82 19.42 3.81 -9.83
N ILE A 83 19.84 2.83 -9.02
CA ILE A 83 19.55 2.79 -7.59
C ILE A 83 20.78 3.30 -6.84
N PHE A 84 20.59 4.37 -6.07
CA PHE A 84 21.62 4.90 -5.18
C PHE A 84 21.82 3.94 -4.01
N LYS A 85 23.05 3.45 -3.82
CA LYS A 85 23.34 2.44 -2.79
C LYS A 85 24.23 3.01 -1.69
N PHE A 86 23.83 2.76 -0.45
CA PHE A 86 24.56 3.16 0.74
C PHE A 86 25.40 2.01 1.30
N GLU A 87 26.50 2.34 1.96
CA GLU A 87 27.24 1.35 2.73
C GLU A 87 26.40 0.91 3.93
N LEU A 88 26.40 -0.39 4.20
CA LEU A 88 25.74 -0.91 5.39
C LEU A 88 26.54 -0.45 6.62
N PRO A 89 25.96 0.31 7.56
CA PRO A 89 26.66 0.66 8.79
C PRO A 89 26.84 -0.61 9.63
N ILE A 90 28.05 -1.19 9.58
CA ILE A 90 28.39 -2.42 10.28
C ILE A 90 28.59 -2.09 11.77
N GLN A 91 27.52 -2.22 12.57
CA GLN A 91 27.60 -1.99 14.02
C GLN A 91 27.73 -3.30 14.81
N ASN A 92 27.30 -4.44 14.24
CA ASN A 92 27.45 -5.77 14.83
C ASN A 92 27.53 -6.85 13.73
N THR A 93 28.74 -7.25 13.35
CA THR A 93 28.95 -8.34 12.39
C THR A 93 28.49 -9.68 12.93
N SER A 94 28.72 -9.95 14.22
CA SER A 94 28.40 -11.25 14.85
C SER A 94 26.95 -11.70 14.66
N ILE A 95 26.00 -10.75 14.69
CA ILE A 95 24.57 -11.01 14.50
C ILE A 95 24.26 -11.37 13.04
N LEU A 96 24.98 -10.81 12.08
CA LEU A 96 24.82 -11.09 10.65
C LEU A 96 25.40 -12.47 10.27
N PHE A 97 26.39 -12.96 11.01
CA PHE A 97 27.12 -14.20 10.73
C PHE A 97 26.74 -15.38 11.65
N ASP A 98 25.65 -15.30 12.42
CA ASP A 98 25.21 -16.39 13.31
C ASP A 98 24.87 -17.68 12.54
N GLY A 99 24.63 -17.60 11.22
CA GLY A 99 24.40 -18.75 10.33
C GLY A 99 23.08 -19.51 10.57
N ARG A 100 22.41 -19.23 11.69
CA ARG A 100 21.12 -19.82 12.10
C ARG A 100 19.92 -19.08 11.51
N ARG A 101 20.11 -17.82 11.12
CA ARG A 101 19.04 -16.92 10.66
C ARG A 101 19.14 -16.71 9.15
N LYS A 102 17.98 -16.62 8.49
CA LYS A 102 17.90 -16.14 7.12
C LYS A 102 18.04 -14.62 7.13
N LEU A 103 18.76 -14.07 6.16
CA LEU A 103 19.03 -12.64 6.09
C LEU A 103 18.29 -12.02 4.91
N PHE A 104 17.45 -11.03 5.21
CA PHE A 104 16.90 -10.14 4.21
C PHE A 104 17.62 -8.79 4.28
N ILE A 105 18.20 -8.34 3.17
CA ILE A 105 18.87 -7.05 3.07
C ILE A 105 18.12 -6.17 2.07
N ASP A 106 17.77 -4.96 2.50
CA ASP A 106 17.18 -3.95 1.62
C ASP A 106 18.15 -3.63 0.47
N LYS A 107 17.61 -3.55 -0.76
CA LYS A 107 18.39 -3.34 -1.99
C LYS A 107 19.15 -2.01 -2.01
N ILE A 108 18.79 -1.10 -1.11
CA ILE A 108 19.47 0.17 -0.90
C ILE A 108 20.88 0.01 -0.32
N PHE A 109 21.18 -1.11 0.35
CA PHE A 109 22.51 -1.34 0.92
C PHE A 109 23.44 -2.05 -0.06
N ARG A 110 24.73 -1.68 -0.01
CA ARG A 110 25.81 -2.41 -0.67
C ARG A 110 26.18 -3.62 0.19
N THR A 111 26.00 -4.81 -0.39
CA THR A 111 26.61 -6.03 0.10
C THR A 111 27.90 -6.22 -0.69
N GLU A 112 29.07 -6.03 -0.07
CA GLU A 112 30.32 -6.42 -0.72
C GLU A 112 30.33 -7.95 -0.97
N ASN A 113 31.13 -8.41 -1.94
CA ASN A 113 31.25 -9.82 -2.34
C ASN A 113 31.64 -10.78 -1.18
N THR A 114 32.00 -10.25 -0.01
CA THR A 114 32.30 -11.00 1.21
C THR A 114 31.08 -11.70 1.83
N PHE A 115 29.85 -11.23 1.57
CA PHE A 115 28.64 -11.86 2.13
C PHE A 115 28.14 -13.08 1.34
N SER A 116 28.52 -13.23 0.07
CA SER A 116 27.90 -14.21 -0.84
C SER A 116 28.35 -15.66 -0.65
N ASN A 117 29.45 -15.90 0.07
CA ASN A 117 30.00 -17.25 0.21
C ASN A 117 29.58 -17.97 1.50
N GLU A 118 29.10 -17.26 2.52
CA GLU A 118 28.75 -17.84 3.83
C GLU A 118 27.30 -17.62 4.27
N ILE A 119 26.57 -16.67 3.67
CA ILE A 119 25.19 -16.35 4.06
C ILE A 119 24.26 -16.52 2.86
N GLN A 120 23.15 -17.25 3.04
CA GLN A 120 22.02 -17.25 2.11
C GLN A 120 21.32 -15.87 2.15
N CYS A 121 21.96 -14.85 1.60
CA CYS A 121 21.39 -13.52 1.42
C CYS A 121 20.36 -13.60 0.29
N THR A 122 19.08 -13.62 0.61
CA THR A 122 18.02 -13.56 -0.40
C THR A 122 17.58 -12.11 -0.58
N ASN A 123 18.03 -11.47 -1.66
CA ASN A 123 17.50 -10.18 -2.14
C ASN A 123 16.12 -10.33 -2.82
N ASN A 124 15.64 -11.58 -2.94
CA ASN A 124 14.38 -11.95 -3.57
C ASN A 124 13.47 -12.57 -2.50
N ILE A 125 12.22 -12.10 -2.44
CA ILE A 125 11.16 -12.64 -1.57
C ILE A 125 10.74 -14.06 -1.96
N ASN A 126 11.34 -14.65 -3.01
CA ASN A 126 11.25 -16.08 -3.28
C ASN A 126 12.07 -16.90 -2.26
N LEU A 127 11.88 -16.63 -0.96
CA LEU A 127 11.92 -17.66 0.05
C LEU A 127 10.85 -18.66 -0.38
N ASP A 128 11.27 -19.80 -0.92
CA ASP A 128 10.38 -20.83 -1.46
C ASP A 128 9.15 -20.98 -0.56
N LYS A 129 7.97 -20.68 -1.13
CA LYS A 129 6.65 -20.72 -0.47
C LYS A 129 6.33 -22.08 0.19
N LYS A 130 7.17 -23.09 -0.02
CA LYS A 130 7.08 -24.45 0.50
C LYS A 130 7.88 -24.73 1.79
N ASN A 131 8.82 -23.86 2.20
CA ASN A 131 9.70 -24.11 3.36
C ASN A 131 9.65 -23.00 4.44
N LEU A 132 8.53 -22.28 4.54
CA LEU A 132 8.36 -21.13 5.44
C LEU A 132 8.15 -21.49 6.93
N GLU A 133 8.24 -22.76 7.31
CA GLU A 133 7.71 -23.23 8.60
C GLU A 133 8.60 -22.96 9.81
N ASN A 134 9.86 -22.55 9.67
CA ASN A 134 10.76 -22.32 10.83
C ASN A 134 11.89 -21.32 10.60
N ASP A 135 11.75 -20.41 9.63
CA ASP A 135 12.83 -19.48 9.33
C ASP A 135 12.83 -18.30 10.29
N ASP A 136 13.84 -18.23 11.16
CA ASP A 136 14.14 -17.02 11.92
C ASP A 136 14.82 -16.02 10.97
N ILE A 137 14.13 -14.91 10.66
CA ILE A 137 14.58 -13.94 9.64
C ILE A 137 15.09 -12.66 10.32
N LEU A 138 16.31 -12.27 9.96
CA LEU A 138 16.87 -10.97 10.31
C LEU A 138 16.64 -9.99 9.15
N ILE A 139 15.95 -8.88 9.43
CA ILE A 139 15.59 -7.85 8.45
C ILE A 139 16.55 -6.66 8.57
N VAL A 140 17.37 -6.46 7.55
CA VAL A 140 18.31 -5.34 7.43
C VAL A 140 17.69 -4.27 6.54
N SER A 141 16.85 -3.43 7.14
CA SER A 141 16.23 -2.26 6.50
C SER A 141 15.97 -1.16 7.52
N HIS A 142 16.09 0.10 7.12
CA HIS A 142 15.61 1.24 7.92
C HIS A 142 14.09 1.44 7.82
N ASN A 143 13.40 0.67 6.97
CA ASN A 143 12.01 0.92 6.63
C ASN A 143 11.04 0.04 7.42
N GLN A 144 10.17 0.67 8.21
CA GLN A 144 9.14 -0.02 9.00
C GLN A 144 8.20 -0.87 8.14
N LYS A 145 7.82 -0.42 6.93
CA LYS A 145 6.88 -1.16 6.08
C LYS A 145 7.47 -2.46 5.56
N ILE A 146 8.78 -2.48 5.28
CA ILE A 146 9.48 -3.71 4.91
C ILE A 146 9.45 -4.69 6.07
N PHE A 147 9.80 -4.24 7.28
CA PHE A 147 9.74 -5.09 8.47
C PHE A 147 8.33 -5.62 8.73
N ASP A 148 7.33 -4.74 8.70
CA ASP A 148 5.92 -5.07 8.92
C ASP A 148 5.45 -6.17 7.95
N TYR A 149 5.81 -6.09 6.66
CA TYR A 149 5.47 -7.12 5.67
C TYR A 149 5.98 -8.51 6.08
N PHE A 150 7.27 -8.62 6.42
CA PHE A 150 7.84 -9.89 6.86
C PHE A 150 7.24 -10.35 8.19
N PHE A 151 6.98 -9.42 9.11
CA PHE A 151 6.37 -9.70 10.40
C PHE A 151 4.95 -10.31 10.27
N TYR A 152 4.17 -9.85 9.30
CA TYR A 152 2.84 -10.42 9.06
C TYR A 152 2.92 -11.84 8.51
N GLU A 153 3.79 -12.08 7.52
CA GLU A 153 3.85 -13.36 6.79
C GLU A 153 4.70 -14.45 7.48
N HIS A 154 5.66 -14.09 8.33
CA HIS A 154 6.61 -15.03 8.94
C HIS A 154 6.44 -15.16 10.46
N SER A 155 6.71 -16.35 10.99
CA SER A 155 6.57 -16.67 12.42
C SER A 155 7.60 -15.97 13.31
N SER A 156 8.87 -15.90 12.88
CA SER A 156 9.96 -15.25 13.61
C SER A 156 10.68 -14.26 12.71
N CYS A 157 10.67 -12.99 13.11
CA CYS A 157 11.46 -11.95 12.46
C CYS A 157 11.98 -10.93 13.48
N ASP A 158 13.22 -10.51 13.28
CA ASP A 158 13.86 -9.47 14.07
C ASP A 158 14.41 -8.36 13.16
N PRO A 159 14.28 -7.09 13.55
CA PRO A 159 14.95 -6.00 12.85
C PRO A 159 16.41 -5.94 13.25
N TYR A 160 17.29 -5.67 12.28
CA TYR A 160 18.70 -5.36 12.56
C TYR A 160 18.86 -3.99 13.23
N PHE A 161 18.14 -2.99 12.71
CA PHE A 161 18.14 -1.61 13.22
C PHE A 161 17.04 -1.41 14.26
N THR A 162 17.27 -1.88 15.49
CA THR A 162 16.28 -1.86 16.58
C THR A 162 15.93 -0.45 17.05
N GLU A 163 16.81 0.52 16.82
CA GLU A 163 16.62 1.93 17.13
C GLU A 163 15.71 2.67 16.13
N LYS A 164 15.56 2.13 14.91
CA LYS A 164 14.71 2.71 13.85
C LYS A 164 13.40 1.96 13.64
N ILE A 165 13.37 0.66 13.97
CA ILE A 165 12.22 -0.22 13.70
C ILE A 165 11.54 -0.59 15.01
N THR A 166 10.23 -0.31 15.08
CA THR A 166 9.40 -0.71 16.22
C THR A 166 8.89 -2.13 15.99
N LYS A 167 9.25 -3.05 16.88
CA LYS A 167 8.71 -4.42 16.88
C LYS A 167 7.26 -4.40 17.37
N LYS A 168 6.38 -5.08 16.63
CA LYS A 168 4.96 -5.24 16.97
C LYS A 168 4.72 -6.57 17.68
N ASP A 169 3.61 -6.66 18.40
CA ASP A 169 3.13 -7.91 19.00
C ASP A 169 2.26 -8.67 18.00
N LYS A 170 2.71 -9.88 17.61
CA LYS A 170 2.03 -10.69 16.60
C LYS A 170 0.70 -11.23 17.11
N CYS A 171 0.64 -11.67 18.35
CA CYS A 171 -0.60 -12.14 18.97
C CYS A 171 -1.63 -11.02 18.97
N ARG A 172 -1.23 -9.81 19.39
CA ARG A 172 -2.12 -8.64 19.37
C ARG A 172 -2.61 -8.31 17.96
N PHE A 173 -1.73 -8.34 16.96
CA PHE A 173 -2.10 -8.12 15.57
C PHE A 173 -3.13 -9.16 15.10
N LEU A 174 -2.84 -10.45 15.29
CA LEU A 174 -3.69 -11.55 14.86
C LEU A 174 -5.08 -11.53 15.53
N ILE A 175 -5.15 -11.28 16.85
CA ILE A 175 -6.43 -11.12 17.57
C ILE A 175 -7.24 -9.95 16.99
N SER A 176 -6.59 -8.82 16.71
CA SER A 176 -7.24 -7.67 16.10
C SER A 176 -7.82 -8.01 14.72
N ARG A 177 -7.07 -8.75 13.88
CA ARG A 177 -7.55 -9.22 12.57
C ARG A 177 -8.73 -10.19 12.72
N TRP A 178 -8.61 -11.17 13.60
CA TRP A 178 -9.65 -12.18 13.85
C TRP A 178 -11.00 -11.55 14.23
N SER A 179 -10.98 -10.54 15.11
CA SER A 179 -12.20 -9.81 15.49
C SER A 179 -12.92 -9.12 14.33
N ARG A 180 -12.20 -8.81 13.23
CA ARG A 180 -12.79 -8.25 12.00
C ARG A 180 -13.33 -9.37 11.11
N ILE A 181 -12.61 -10.50 11.03
CA ILE A 181 -13.00 -11.68 10.26
C ILE A 181 -14.37 -12.20 10.69
N GLU A 182 -14.63 -12.28 11.99
CA GLU A 182 -15.91 -12.75 12.53
C GLU A 182 -17.11 -11.90 12.04
N LYS A 183 -16.88 -10.60 11.84
CA LYS A 183 -17.91 -9.66 11.39
C LYS A 183 -18.22 -9.75 9.89
N ILE A 184 -17.36 -10.40 9.09
CA ILE A 184 -17.47 -10.43 7.62
C ILE A 184 -18.75 -11.16 7.18
N LYS A 185 -19.09 -12.30 7.81
CA LYS A 185 -20.23 -13.14 7.41
C LYS A 185 -21.57 -12.39 7.45
N GLU A 186 -21.70 -11.48 8.42
CA GLU A 186 -22.89 -10.68 8.67
C GLU A 186 -23.06 -9.53 7.68
N LYS A 187 -22.01 -9.14 6.95
CA LYS A 187 -22.06 -8.03 6.00
C LYS A 187 -22.66 -8.47 4.68
N ASN A 188 -23.40 -7.57 4.04
CA ASN A 188 -24.12 -7.77 2.80
C ASN A 188 -23.61 -6.87 1.67
N VAL A 189 -22.98 -5.74 1.99
CA VAL A 189 -22.45 -4.77 1.02
C VAL A 189 -20.93 -4.65 1.12
N PHE A 190 -20.24 -5.04 0.06
CA PHE A 190 -18.78 -5.05 -0.03
C PHE A 190 -18.27 -4.08 -1.10
N GLY A 191 -17.17 -3.41 -0.80
CA GLY A 191 -16.40 -2.61 -1.74
C GLY A 191 -15.01 -3.18 -1.84
N ILE A 192 -14.61 -3.59 -3.04
CA ILE A 192 -13.26 -4.08 -3.31
C ILE A 192 -12.47 -2.94 -3.93
N PHE A 193 -11.49 -2.47 -3.18
CA PHE A 193 -10.60 -1.37 -3.53
C PHE A 193 -9.27 -1.92 -4.00
N PHE A 194 -8.87 -1.58 -5.21
CA PHE A 194 -7.58 -2.00 -5.74
C PHE A 194 -6.83 -0.86 -6.40
N ALA A 195 -5.51 -0.84 -6.19
CA ALA A 195 -4.67 0.32 -6.55
C ALA A 195 -3.70 0.08 -7.71
N SER A 196 -3.61 -1.16 -8.19
CA SER A 196 -2.81 -1.52 -9.38
C SER A 196 -3.64 -2.41 -10.30
N LYS A 197 -3.45 -2.24 -11.62
CA LYS A 197 -4.09 -3.10 -12.62
C LYS A 197 -3.68 -4.56 -12.50
N GLU A 198 -2.52 -4.84 -11.93
CA GLU A 198 -2.04 -6.21 -11.68
C GLU A 198 -2.93 -6.98 -10.70
N TYR A 199 -3.72 -6.28 -9.87
CA TYR A 199 -4.66 -6.90 -8.93
C TYR A 199 -6.08 -7.05 -9.49
N THR A 200 -6.30 -6.76 -10.77
CA THR A 200 -7.64 -6.82 -11.38
C THR A 200 -8.20 -8.24 -11.34
N ASP A 201 -7.38 -9.25 -11.64
CA ASP A 201 -7.82 -10.65 -11.67
C ASP A 201 -8.19 -11.13 -10.27
N LEU A 202 -7.34 -10.83 -9.27
CA LEU A 202 -7.61 -11.12 -7.86
C LEU A 202 -8.88 -10.41 -7.37
N ALA A 203 -9.08 -9.13 -7.73
CA ALA A 203 -10.30 -8.40 -7.39
C ALA A 203 -11.55 -9.05 -8.02
N ASN A 204 -11.43 -9.52 -9.26
CA ASN A 204 -12.52 -10.22 -9.95
C ASN A 204 -12.79 -11.61 -9.35
N GLU A 205 -11.78 -12.32 -8.86
CA GLU A 205 -11.93 -13.58 -8.12
C GLU A 205 -12.70 -13.39 -6.82
N VAL A 206 -12.26 -12.43 -5.98
CA VAL A 206 -12.95 -12.09 -4.73
C VAL A 206 -14.39 -11.66 -5.01
N LYS A 207 -14.61 -10.83 -6.04
CA LYS A 207 -15.94 -10.41 -6.47
C LYS A 207 -16.82 -11.61 -6.83
N ARG A 208 -16.35 -12.49 -7.71
CA ARG A 208 -17.09 -13.69 -8.13
C ARG A 208 -17.47 -14.56 -6.93
N PHE A 209 -16.56 -14.73 -6.00
CA PHE A 209 -16.82 -15.50 -4.79
C PHE A 209 -17.89 -14.86 -3.90
N LEU A 210 -17.78 -13.56 -3.60
CA LEU A 210 -18.76 -12.86 -2.75
C LEU A 210 -20.16 -12.82 -3.37
N LEU A 211 -20.27 -12.72 -4.69
CA LEU A 211 -21.57 -12.79 -5.38
C LEU A 211 -22.22 -14.17 -5.26
N LYS A 212 -21.42 -15.25 -5.31
CA LYS A 212 -21.92 -16.62 -5.06
C LYS A 212 -22.41 -16.81 -3.62
N LYS A 213 -21.97 -15.97 -2.70
CA LYS A 213 -22.47 -15.88 -1.31
C LYS A 213 -23.62 -14.88 -1.17
N GLU A 214 -24.25 -14.50 -2.28
CA GLU A 214 -25.40 -13.57 -2.35
C GLU A 214 -25.10 -12.18 -1.78
N LYS A 215 -23.83 -11.76 -1.82
CA LYS A 215 -23.41 -10.43 -1.36
C LYS A 215 -23.49 -9.42 -2.50
N ARG A 216 -23.78 -8.15 -2.16
CA ARG A 216 -23.68 -7.01 -3.08
C ARG A 216 -22.24 -6.53 -3.10
N VAL A 217 -21.63 -6.42 -4.28
CA VAL A 217 -20.19 -6.16 -4.43
C VAL A 217 -19.93 -5.06 -5.45
N PHE A 218 -19.17 -4.05 -5.05
CA PHE A 218 -18.70 -2.96 -5.89
C PHE A 218 -17.18 -3.03 -6.07
N LEU A 219 -16.69 -2.68 -7.26
CA LEU A 219 -15.26 -2.58 -7.56
C LEU A 219 -14.86 -1.12 -7.67
N PHE A 220 -13.79 -0.74 -6.98
CA PHE A 220 -13.23 0.61 -7.01
C PHE A 220 -11.74 0.55 -7.36
N PHE A 221 -11.38 1.20 -8.45
CA PHE A 221 -9.97 1.39 -8.81
C PHE A 221 -9.49 2.75 -8.28
N LEU A 222 -8.72 2.74 -7.19
CA LEU A 222 -8.23 3.95 -6.53
C LEU A 222 -6.71 3.90 -6.40
N LYS A 223 -5.99 4.92 -6.86
CA LYS A 223 -4.52 5.00 -6.72
C LYS A 223 -4.04 4.98 -5.27
N ASP A 224 -4.85 5.53 -4.38
CA ASP A 224 -4.55 5.69 -2.96
C ASP A 224 -5.83 5.44 -2.14
N ILE A 225 -5.68 4.75 -1.01
CA ILE A 225 -6.77 4.31 -0.15
C ILE A 225 -6.57 4.95 1.21
N SER A 226 -7.51 5.80 1.59
CA SER A 226 -7.51 6.53 2.86
C SER A 226 -8.85 6.38 3.57
N SER A 227 -8.89 6.66 4.87
CA SER A 227 -10.14 6.55 5.64
C SER A 227 -11.24 7.47 5.08
N GLU A 228 -10.85 8.67 4.65
CA GLU A 228 -11.75 9.67 4.08
C GLU A 228 -12.39 9.16 2.78
N ARG A 229 -11.59 8.50 1.92
CA ARG A 229 -12.08 7.92 0.66
C ARG A 229 -13.01 6.73 0.89
N LEU A 230 -12.73 5.91 1.90
CA LEU A 230 -13.59 4.79 2.26
C LEU A 230 -14.92 5.26 2.85
N THR A 231 -14.88 6.29 3.69
CA THR A 231 -16.07 6.84 4.37
C THR A 231 -16.98 7.62 3.43
N ALA A 232 -16.45 8.16 2.33
CA ALA A 232 -17.23 8.87 1.32
C ALA A 232 -18.18 7.98 0.49
N ILE A 233 -18.10 6.65 0.63
CA ILE A 233 -18.94 5.71 -0.12
C ILE A 233 -20.06 5.21 0.80
N ASP A 234 -21.23 5.81 0.64
CA ASP A 234 -22.41 5.48 1.42
C ASP A 234 -22.90 4.04 1.16
N GLY A 235 -23.49 3.44 2.19
CA GLY A 235 -24.08 2.10 2.12
C GLY A 235 -23.08 0.95 2.11
N LEU A 236 -21.78 1.24 2.18
CA LEU A 236 -20.75 0.21 2.30
C LEU A 236 -20.72 -0.36 3.72
N GLU A 237 -20.67 -1.69 3.84
CA GLU A 237 -20.62 -2.38 5.13
C GLU A 237 -19.28 -3.07 5.40
N CYS A 238 -18.48 -3.32 4.37
CA CYS A 238 -17.12 -3.87 4.45
C CYS A 238 -16.26 -3.41 3.27
N ALA A 239 -15.00 -3.06 3.56
CA ALA A 239 -14.01 -2.69 2.55
C ALA A 239 -12.95 -3.78 2.43
N VAL A 240 -12.80 -4.35 1.24
CA VAL A 240 -11.72 -5.28 0.90
C VAL A 240 -10.62 -4.50 0.17
N ILE A 241 -9.42 -4.44 0.73
CA ILE A 241 -8.28 -3.73 0.14
C ILE A 241 -7.35 -4.71 -0.55
N ILE A 242 -7.02 -4.41 -1.81
CA ILE A 242 -6.08 -5.15 -2.65
C ILE A 242 -5.04 -4.18 -3.23
N ASP A 243 -3.89 -4.09 -2.57
CA ASP A 243 -2.77 -3.25 -3.00
C ASP A 243 -1.47 -4.03 -2.82
N CYS A 244 -0.33 -3.45 -3.22
CA CYS A 244 0.97 -3.95 -2.83
C CYS A 244 1.00 -4.23 -1.32
N PRO A 245 1.34 -5.45 -0.86
CA PRO A 245 1.30 -5.83 0.55
C PRO A 245 2.04 -4.87 1.50
N LEU A 246 3.15 -4.26 1.01
CA LEU A 246 3.91 -3.25 1.76
C LEU A 246 3.19 -1.89 1.93
N PHE A 247 2.12 -1.64 1.17
CA PHE A 247 1.35 -0.39 1.21
C PHE A 247 0.01 -0.56 1.95
N ILE A 248 -0.35 -1.78 2.34
CA ILE A 248 -1.59 -2.03 3.08
C ILE A 248 -1.42 -1.50 4.51
N ASN A 249 -2.26 -0.53 4.85
CA ASN A 249 -2.33 0.03 6.19
C ASN A 249 -3.44 -0.66 6.99
N PHE A 250 -3.06 -1.51 7.94
CA PHE A 250 -4.01 -2.22 8.80
C PHE A 250 -4.65 -1.33 9.89
N ASP A 251 -4.02 -0.18 10.16
CA ASP A 251 -4.40 0.77 11.21
C ASP A 251 -5.33 1.88 10.69
N ILE A 252 -5.90 1.72 9.48
CA ILE A 252 -6.94 2.62 8.98
C ILE A 252 -8.12 2.61 9.96
N GLN A 253 -8.34 3.74 10.62
CA GLN A 253 -9.49 3.97 11.48
C GLN A 253 -10.71 4.21 10.60
N CYS A 254 -11.53 3.19 10.44
CA CYS A 254 -12.77 3.25 9.67
C CYS A 254 -13.91 2.65 10.49
N LEU A 255 -15.13 3.17 10.30
CA LEU A 255 -16.33 2.65 10.96
C LEU A 255 -16.70 1.25 10.46
N ILE A 256 -16.32 0.94 9.22
CA ILE A 256 -16.54 -0.37 8.61
C ILE A 256 -15.27 -1.23 8.69
N PRO A 257 -15.42 -2.57 8.77
CA PRO A 257 -14.29 -3.47 8.72
C PRO A 257 -13.52 -3.32 7.40
N VAL A 258 -12.23 -2.99 7.54
CA VAL A 258 -11.24 -2.99 6.46
C VAL A 258 -10.46 -4.30 6.51
N VAL A 259 -10.58 -5.08 5.45
CA VAL A 259 -10.10 -6.46 5.36
C VAL A 259 -9.30 -6.73 4.08
N THR A 260 -8.57 -7.83 4.02
CA THR A 260 -7.80 -8.29 2.86
C THR A 260 -8.48 -9.50 2.19
N PRO A 261 -8.07 -9.88 0.96
CA PRO A 261 -8.56 -11.10 0.32
C PRO A 261 -8.39 -12.36 1.17
N TYR A 262 -7.28 -12.47 1.90
CA TYR A 262 -7.03 -13.64 2.74
C TYR A 262 -8.00 -13.72 3.91
N GLU A 263 -8.40 -12.58 4.46
CA GLU A 263 -9.38 -12.55 5.55
C GLU A 263 -10.79 -12.89 5.07
N ILE A 264 -11.13 -12.57 3.81
CA ILE A 264 -12.33 -13.12 3.18
C ILE A 264 -12.21 -14.65 3.10
N THR A 265 -11.05 -15.18 2.71
CA THR A 265 -10.84 -16.64 2.69
C THR A 265 -11.07 -17.25 4.08
N LEU A 266 -10.37 -16.75 5.09
CA LEU A 266 -10.49 -17.20 6.47
C LEU A 266 -11.91 -17.07 7.04
N ALA A 267 -12.65 -16.04 6.64
CA ALA A 267 -14.04 -15.90 7.08
C ALA A 267 -14.91 -17.07 6.61
N TYR A 268 -14.63 -17.69 5.47
CA TYR A 268 -15.44 -18.78 4.93
C TYR A 268 -14.78 -20.16 5.04
N GLU A 269 -13.54 -20.23 5.50
CA GLU A 269 -12.87 -21.47 5.89
C GLU A 269 -13.22 -21.88 7.32
N GLU A 270 -13.14 -23.18 7.59
CA GLU A 270 -13.42 -23.74 8.92
C GLU A 270 -12.18 -23.80 9.81
N HIS A 271 -10.98 -23.80 9.22
CA HIS A 271 -9.73 -24.05 9.93
C HIS A 271 -8.69 -23.00 9.55
N TRP A 272 -8.05 -22.41 10.56
CA TRP A 272 -6.93 -21.50 10.39
C TRP A 272 -5.66 -22.13 10.95
N ASP A 273 -4.61 -22.18 10.15
CA ASP A 273 -3.31 -22.76 10.49
C ASP A 273 -2.37 -21.80 11.26
N GLY A 274 -2.86 -20.61 11.62
CA GLY A 274 -2.09 -19.57 12.30
C GLY A 274 -1.21 -18.71 11.37
N ARG A 275 -1.19 -18.97 10.05
CA ARG A 275 -0.44 -18.17 9.08
C ARG A 275 -1.30 -17.03 8.55
N TYR A 276 -0.68 -15.87 8.34
CA TYR A 276 -1.39 -14.70 7.80
C TYR A 276 -0.78 -14.28 6.47
N PHE A 277 -1.62 -14.20 5.44
CA PHE A 277 -1.25 -13.70 4.12
C PHE A 277 -2.07 -12.46 3.80
N ILE A 278 -1.54 -11.57 2.95
CA ILE A 278 -2.25 -10.33 2.64
C ILE A 278 -3.14 -10.52 1.40
N ASN A 279 -2.53 -10.74 0.24
CA ASN A 279 -3.24 -10.85 -1.05
C ASN A 279 -3.47 -12.29 -1.51
N ARG A 280 -3.46 -13.28 -0.60
CA ARG A 280 -3.78 -14.66 -0.96
C ARG A 280 -5.29 -14.84 -0.98
N PHE A 281 -5.81 -15.50 -2.00
CA PHE A 281 -7.22 -15.86 -2.10
C PHE A 281 -7.36 -17.27 -2.65
N GLU A 282 -7.70 -18.22 -1.80
CA GLU A 282 -7.77 -19.64 -2.13
C GLU A 282 -9.00 -20.20 -1.43
N VAL A 283 -10.12 -20.32 -2.13
CA VAL A 283 -11.33 -20.91 -1.52
C VAL A 283 -11.59 -22.28 -2.13
N SER A 284 -11.74 -23.28 -1.26
CA SER A 284 -12.09 -24.65 -1.62
C SER A 284 -13.54 -24.71 -2.13
N GLY A 285 -13.69 -24.73 -3.45
CA GLY A 285 -15.00 -24.82 -4.13
C GLY A 285 -14.88 -24.36 -5.57
N GLN A 286 -15.08 -25.28 -6.51
CA GLN A 286 -14.89 -25.06 -7.95
C GLN A 286 -15.71 -23.84 -8.41
N LEU A 287 -15.03 -22.79 -8.88
CA LEU A 287 -15.67 -21.62 -9.46
C LEU A 287 -16.21 -21.99 -10.86
N CYS A 288 -17.37 -22.66 -10.96
CA CYS A 288 -18.06 -22.75 -12.25
C CYS A 288 -18.39 -21.35 -12.76
N GLU A 289 -17.93 -21.03 -13.97
CA GLU A 289 -18.13 -19.75 -14.67
C GLU A 289 -19.55 -19.57 -15.21
N SER A 290 -20.36 -20.63 -15.24
CA SER A 290 -21.65 -20.67 -15.94
C SER A 290 -22.82 -20.00 -15.21
N GLU A 291 -22.64 -19.47 -14.00
CA GLU A 291 -23.73 -18.91 -13.18
C GLU A 291 -23.48 -17.44 -12.77
N ILE A 292 -22.94 -16.63 -13.69
CA ILE A 292 -23.03 -15.17 -13.52
C ILE A 292 -24.48 -14.78 -13.84
N VAL A 293 -25.32 -14.86 -12.80
CA VAL A 293 -26.71 -14.40 -12.79
C VAL A 293 -26.78 -12.98 -13.38
N LYS A 294 -27.75 -12.77 -14.28
CA LYS A 294 -28.09 -11.48 -14.90
C LYS A 294 -28.13 -10.38 -13.83
N TYR A 295 -27.25 -9.41 -13.97
CA TYR A 295 -26.95 -8.44 -12.94
C TYR A 295 -28.08 -7.45 -12.67
N PHE A 296 -28.24 -7.16 -11.38
CA PHE A 296 -28.84 -5.93 -10.85
C PHE A 296 -28.03 -4.72 -11.34
N ASP A 297 -28.72 -3.74 -11.89
CA ASP A 297 -28.14 -2.47 -12.35
C ASP A 297 -27.64 -1.64 -11.13
N PRO A 298 -26.32 -1.46 -10.96
CA PRO A 298 -25.76 -0.73 -9.82
C PRO A 298 -26.13 0.76 -9.82
N VAL A 299 -26.57 1.30 -10.97
CA VAL A 299 -27.04 2.69 -11.07
C VAL A 299 -28.30 2.91 -10.22
N ASN A 300 -29.20 1.93 -10.16
CA ASN A 300 -30.47 2.07 -9.45
C ASN A 300 -30.37 2.05 -7.92
N VAL A 301 -29.22 1.64 -7.35
CA VAL A 301 -29.00 1.64 -5.90
C VAL A 301 -28.40 2.96 -5.43
N ILE A 302 -27.49 3.56 -6.22
CA ILE A 302 -26.90 4.87 -5.92
C ILE A 302 -27.94 5.99 -6.12
N VAL A 303 -28.89 5.79 -7.03
CA VAL A 303 -29.97 6.76 -7.31
C VAL A 303 -31.09 6.76 -6.24
N ARG A 304 -31.04 5.89 -5.22
CA ARG A 304 -32.05 5.83 -4.14
C ARG A 304 -31.60 6.40 -2.80
N SER A 305 -30.62 7.30 -2.78
CA SER A 305 -30.67 8.34 -1.76
C SER A 305 -31.60 9.43 -2.27
N ASP A 306 -32.91 9.26 -2.05
CA ASP A 306 -33.82 10.40 -2.14
C ASP A 306 -33.18 11.52 -1.32
N PHE A 307 -32.86 12.63 -1.97
CA PHE A 307 -32.21 13.76 -1.34
C PHE A 307 -33.05 14.17 -0.12
N LYS A 308 -32.58 13.86 1.08
CA LYS A 308 -33.17 14.32 2.34
C LYS A 308 -32.61 15.67 2.73
N GLY A 309 -32.48 16.58 1.78
CA GLY A 309 -32.27 17.99 2.10
C GLY A 309 -33.61 18.70 2.17
N LEU A 310 -33.65 19.79 2.92
CA LEU A 310 -34.72 20.78 2.75
C LEU A 310 -34.59 21.31 1.33
N GLU A 311 -35.58 21.02 0.48
CA GLU A 311 -35.76 21.79 -0.75
C GLU A 311 -36.00 23.24 -0.32
N TYR A 312 -35.20 24.14 -0.87
CA TYR A 312 -35.35 25.56 -0.61
C TYR A 312 -36.59 26.02 -1.38
N ASP A 313 -37.73 26.05 -0.69
CA ASP A 313 -38.96 26.61 -1.22
C ASP A 313 -38.78 28.13 -1.24
N GLY A 314 -38.56 28.70 -2.42
CA GLY A 314 -38.12 30.08 -2.62
C GLY A 314 -39.17 31.14 -2.30
N GLU A 315 -40.15 30.85 -1.45
CA GLU A 315 -41.28 31.75 -1.16
C GLU A 315 -41.06 32.66 0.07
N ASP A 316 -40.06 32.40 0.92
CA ASP A 316 -39.92 33.11 2.21
C ASP A 316 -38.53 33.74 2.50
N VAL A 317 -37.83 34.25 1.47
CA VAL A 317 -36.64 35.09 1.71
C VAL A 317 -36.63 36.31 0.80
N ASN A 318 -37.56 37.23 1.04
CA ASN A 318 -37.58 38.56 0.43
C ASN A 318 -36.84 39.63 1.24
N GLU A 319 -36.02 39.26 2.23
CA GLU A 319 -35.23 40.26 2.97
C GLU A 319 -33.94 39.65 3.57
N ILE A 320 -33.03 39.19 2.71
CA ILE A 320 -31.60 39.25 3.05
C ILE A 320 -31.10 40.55 2.48
N GLU A 321 -31.00 41.60 3.30
CA GLU A 321 -30.30 42.81 2.91
C GLU A 321 -28.82 42.45 2.68
N GLU A 322 -28.40 42.42 1.41
CA GLU A 322 -27.01 42.22 1.02
C GLU A 322 -26.12 43.35 1.58
N GLY A 323 -25.56 43.13 2.76
CA GLY A 323 -24.38 43.87 3.20
C GLY A 323 -23.24 43.64 2.21
N ARG A 324 -22.53 44.71 1.83
CA ARG A 324 -21.49 44.77 0.77
C ARG A 324 -20.32 43.73 0.79
N LYS A 325 -20.33 42.70 1.64
CA LYS A 325 -19.30 41.64 1.71
C LYS A 325 -19.80 40.26 2.15
N GLY A 326 -21.09 39.91 1.97
CA GLY A 326 -21.56 38.53 2.21
C GLY A 326 -21.42 38.03 3.65
N ILE A 327 -21.40 38.94 4.63
CA ILE A 327 -21.48 38.61 6.06
C ILE A 327 -22.85 39.10 6.54
N PRO A 328 -23.70 38.22 7.09
CA PRO A 328 -24.97 38.62 7.69
C PRO A 328 -24.73 39.67 8.78
N ARG A 329 -25.47 40.77 8.74
CA ARG A 329 -25.19 41.94 9.58
C ARG A 329 -25.66 41.77 11.03
N GLU A 330 -26.72 41.01 11.28
CA GLU A 330 -27.28 40.77 12.61
C GLU A 330 -28.17 39.52 12.59
N TYR A 331 -28.24 38.81 13.71
CA TYR A 331 -29.25 37.78 13.95
C TYR A 331 -30.32 38.38 14.85
N ASN A 332 -31.56 38.50 14.36
CA ASN A 332 -32.70 38.87 15.21
C ASN A 332 -32.98 37.70 16.17
N LEU A 333 -32.74 37.95 17.46
CA LEU A 333 -33.06 37.03 18.55
C LEU A 333 -34.42 37.43 19.13
N ASP A 334 -35.47 37.31 18.34
CA ASP A 334 -36.84 37.39 18.85
C ASP A 334 -37.35 35.98 19.14
N TYR A 335 -36.92 35.45 20.28
CA TYR A 335 -37.63 34.38 20.97
C TYR A 335 -38.18 34.98 22.26
N GLU A 336 -39.47 35.30 22.26
CA GLU A 336 -40.23 35.52 23.49
C GLU A 336 -40.30 34.19 24.26
N PHE A 337 -39.91 34.24 25.54
CA PHE A 337 -39.89 33.12 26.48
C PHE A 337 -41.28 32.69 26.96
#